data_AF-A0A849EK90-F1
#
_entry.id   AF-A0A849EK90-F1
#
_cell.length_a   1.000
_cell.length_b   1.000
_cell.length_c   1.000
_cell.angle_alpha   90.00
_cell.angle_beta   90.00
_cell.angle_gamma   90.00
#
_symmetry.space_group_name_H-M   'P 1'
#
loop_
_entity.id
_entity.type
_entity.pdbx_description
1 polymer ?
#
loop_
_entity_poly.entity_id
_entity_poly.type
_entity_poly.pdbx_seq_one_letter_code
_entity_poly.pdbx_strand_id
1 'polypeptide(L)' 'TLGNTYCLSGYMITASGKTLLFSFMNNHFMAPTATIKTQIEQVLETIRDSY' A
#
# COMPACT_ATOMS: atom_id res chain seq x y z
N THR A 1 7.01 -2.59 -17.14
CA THR A 1 7.25 -2.88 -15.70
C THR A 1 7.52 -4.37 -15.57
N LEU A 2 8.54 -4.77 -14.81
CA LEU A 2 8.81 -6.18 -14.52
C LEU A 2 7.54 -6.81 -13.91
N GLY A 3 6.98 -7.84 -14.55
CA GLY A 3 5.55 -8.18 -14.45
C GLY A 3 5.00 -8.62 -13.09
N ASN A 4 5.86 -8.87 -12.09
CA ASN A 4 5.47 -9.51 -10.83
C ASN A 4 6.02 -8.79 -9.58
N THR A 5 6.43 -7.52 -9.73
CA THR A 5 6.90 -6.70 -8.61
C THR A 5 6.17 -5.36 -8.56
N TYR A 6 5.62 -5.03 -7.39
CA TYR A 6 4.95 -3.77 -7.11
C TYR A 6 5.38 -3.28 -5.72
N CYS A 7 6.18 -2.22 -5.71
CA CYS A 7 6.64 -1.58 -4.50
C CYS A 7 6.01 -0.18 -4.39
N LEU A 8 5.53 0.17 -3.20
CA LEU A 8 4.92 1.45 -2.89
C LEU A 8 5.37 1.91 -1.51
N SER A 9 6.08 3.03 -1.45
CA SER A 9 6.59 3.60 -0.20
C SER A 9 6.29 5.09 -0.17
N GLY A 10 6.09 5.65 1.02
CA GLY A 10 5.75 7.06 1.16
C GLY A 10 5.37 7.46 2.58
N TYR A 11 4.74 8.64 2.65
CA TYR A 11 4.22 9.21 3.89
C TYR A 11 2.70 9.30 3.79
N MET A 12 2.02 9.11 4.91
CA MET A 12 0.58 9.27 5.01
C MET A 12 0.25 10.06 6.27
N ILE A 13 -0.74 10.94 6.17
CA ILE A 13 -1.39 11.58 7.31
C ILE A 13 -2.61 10.74 7.68
N THR A 14 -2.70 10.32 8.93
CA THR A 14 -3.79 9.50 9.46
C THR A 14 -4.96 10.36 9.92
N ALA A 15 -6.10 9.76 10.25
CA ALA A 15 -7.29 10.46 10.70
C ALA A 15 -7.07 11.25 12.01
N SER A 16 -6.19 10.77 12.89
CA SER A 16 -5.79 11.54 14.09
C SER A 16 -4.78 12.66 13.83
N GLY A 17 -4.32 12.81 12.59
CA GLY A 17 -3.31 13.80 12.19
C GLY A 17 -1.86 13.34 12.38
N LYS A 18 -1.61 12.08 12.77
CA LYS A 18 -0.25 11.53 12.84
C LYS A 18 0.30 11.32 11.43
N THR A 19 1.61 11.54 11.26
CA THR A 19 2.31 11.18 10.02
C THR A 19 2.96 9.82 10.18
N LEU A 20 2.67 8.90 9.28
CA LEU A 20 3.29 7.57 9.20
C LEU A 20 4.18 7.47 7.96
N LEU A 21 5.35 6.83 8.11
CA LEU A 21 6.11 6.31 6.98
C LEU A 21 5.65 4.88 6.69
N PHE A 22 5.53 4.53 5.43
CA PHE A 22 5.20 3.17 5.00
C PHE A 22 6.05 2.71 3.83
N SER A 23 6.20 1.39 3.69
CA SER A 23 6.87 0.75 2.57
C SER A 23 6.28 -0.64 2.32
N PHE A 24 5.54 -0.79 1.24
CA PHE A 24 4.98 -2.06 0.77
C PHE A 24 5.84 -2.59 -0.37
N MET A 25 6.25 -3.85 -0.25
CA MET A 25 7.02 -4.56 -1.28
C MET A 25 6.31 -5.85 -1.63
N ASN A 26 5.65 -5.89 -2.79
CA ASN A 26 4.95 -7.07 -3.28
C ASN A 26 5.76 -7.68 -4.41
N ASN A 27 6.42 -8.79 -4.11
CA ASN A 27 7.26 -9.54 -5.04
C ASN A 27 6.61 -10.88 -5.38
N HIS A 28 6.88 -11.38 -6.59
CA HIS A 28 6.47 -12.70 -7.06
C HIS A 28 4.96 -12.97 -6.96
N PHE A 29 4.13 -11.91 -7.06
CA PHE A 29 2.69 -12.12 -7.08
C PHE A 29 2.26 -12.72 -8.42
N MET A 30 1.29 -13.63 -8.38
CA MET A 30 0.70 -14.26 -9.57
C MET A 30 -0.63 -13.60 -10.00
N ALA A 31 -1.12 -12.65 -9.20
CA ALA A 31 -2.33 -11.90 -9.48
C ALA A 31 -2.08 -10.73 -10.46
N PRO A 32 -3.12 -10.21 -11.13
CA PRO A 32 -2.99 -8.95 -11.86
C PRO A 32 -2.50 -7.82 -10.95
N THR A 33 -1.61 -6.96 -11.44
CA THR A 33 -1.11 -5.81 -10.68
C THR A 33 -2.26 -4.90 -10.19
N ALA A 34 -3.36 -4.83 -10.93
CA ALA A 34 -4.56 -4.08 -10.52
C ALA A 34 -5.14 -4.60 -9.19
N THR A 35 -5.21 -5.92 -9.01
CA THR A 35 -5.68 -6.55 -7.77
C THR A 35 -4.77 -6.21 -6.60
N ILE A 36 -3.45 -6.28 -6.81
CA ILE A 36 -2.45 -5.93 -5.79
C ILE A 36 -2.58 -4.46 -5.38
N LYS A 37 -2.79 -3.56 -6.34
CA LYS A 37 -3.01 -2.13 -6.08
C LYS A 37 -4.25 -1.88 -5.22
N THR A 38 -5.39 -2.48 -5.58
CA THR A 38 -6.63 -2.34 -4.82
C THR A 38 -6.50 -2.86 -3.39
N GLN A 39 -5.79 -3.97 -3.18
CA GLN A 39 -5.56 -4.51 -1.84
C GLN A 39 -4.69 -3.57 -1.00
N ILE A 40 -3.63 -3.01 -1.58
CA ILE A 40 -2.76 -2.06 -0.87
C ILE A 40 -3.51 -0.78 -0.53
N GLU A 41 -4.38 -0.31 -1.42
CA GLU A 41 -5.26 0.83 -1.16
C GLU A 41 -6.18 0.57 0.04
N GLN A 42 -6.86 -0.57 0.09
CA GLN A 42 -7.71 -0.95 1.24
C GLN A 42 -6.94 -1.03 2.56
N VAL A 43 -5.72 -1.57 2.53
CA VAL A 43 -4.85 -1.63 3.71
C VAL A 43 -4.46 -0.21 4.16
N LEU A 44 -4.06 0.64 3.22
CA LEU A 44 -3.69 2.03 3.49
C LEU A 44 -4.86 2.84 4.05
N GLU A 45 -6.07 2.66 3.54
CA GLU A 45 -7.30 3.28 4.09
C GLU A 45 -7.57 2.80 5.52
N THR A 46 -7.45 1.50 5.76
CA THR A 46 -7.63 0.94 7.11
C THR A 46 -6.62 1.52 8.10
N ILE A 47 -5.35 1.64 7.69
CA ILE A 47 -4.29 2.25 8.52
C ILE A 47 -4.59 3.73 8.76
N ARG A 48 -4.98 4.48 7.73
CA ARG A 48 -5.34 5.90 7.85
C ARG A 48 -6.43 6.10 8.89
N ASP A 49 -7.49 5.29 8.83
CA ASP A 49 -8.69 5.48 9.66
C ASP A 49 -8.49 4.96 11.09
N SER A 50 -7.60 3.98 11.28
CA SER A 50 -7.31 3.39 12.60
C SER A 50 -6.35 4.21 13.46
N TYR A 51 -5.60 5.15 12.87
CA TYR A 51 -4.52 5.86 13.55
C TYR A 51 -4.77 7.33 13.74
#